data_AF-A0A7Y7LXU7-F1
#
_entry.id   AF-A0A7Y7LXU7-F1
#
_cell.length_a   1.000
_cell.length_b   1.000
_cell.length_c   1.000
_cell.angle_alpha   90.00
_cell.angle_beta   90.00
_cell.angle_gamma   90.00
#
_symmetry.space_group_name_H-M   'P 1'
#
loop_
_entity.id
_entity.type
_entity.pdbx_description
1 polymer ?
#
loop_
_entity_poly.entity_id
_entity_poly.type
_entity_poly.pdbx_seq_one_letter_code
_entity_poly.pdbx_strand_id
1 'polypeptide(L)'
;MPTLRHIAITVVENTQGAYRWRLIELDEAGWRVLREQPRPVRSYKAAMAAGLLQLQGMIDDLDVGPVEEEVEATPAAKKGPSFGFGFGLPALD
;
A
#
# COMPACT_ATOMS: atom_id res chain seq x y z
N MET A 1 7.90 12.23 19.69
CA MET A 1 7.09 11.62 18.63
C MET A 1 7.75 10.31 18.23
N PRO A 2 7.00 9.21 18.08
CA PRO A 2 7.58 7.97 17.60
C PRO A 2 8.17 8.17 16.19
N THR A 3 9.34 7.59 15.92
CA THR A 3 10.00 7.67 14.62
C THR A 3 9.15 7.00 13.55
N LEU A 4 8.99 7.62 12.38
CA LEU A 4 8.25 7.03 11.26
C LEU A 4 8.95 5.73 10.80
N ARG A 5 8.17 4.66 10.66
CA ARG A 5 8.66 3.35 10.23
C ARG A 5 8.44 3.18 8.73
N HIS A 6 9.52 2.94 8.00
CA HIS A 6 9.46 2.71 6.56
C HIS A 6 9.24 1.22 6.28
N ILE A 7 7.99 0.81 6.11
CA ILE A 7 7.62 -0.58 5.82
C ILE A 7 7.13 -0.68 4.38
N ALA A 8 7.60 -1.69 3.66
CA ALA A 8 7.18 -1.99 2.30
C ALA A 8 6.77 -3.46 2.14
N ILE A 9 5.82 -3.69 1.23
CA ILE A 9 5.53 -5.02 0.71
C ILE A 9 6.23 -5.22 -0.62
N THR A 10 6.88 -6.37 -0.78
CA THR A 10 7.45 -6.82 -2.05
C THR A 10 6.94 -8.21 -2.39
N VAL A 11 6.93 -8.55 -3.68
CA VAL A 11 6.66 -9.91 -4.15
C VAL A 11 7.86 -10.36 -4.95
N VAL A 12 8.39 -11.53 -4.59
CA VAL A 12 9.56 -12.16 -5.22
C VAL A 12 9.10 -13.39 -5.98
N GLU A 13 9.54 -13.53 -7.22
CA GLU A 13 9.37 -14.74 -8.03
C GLU A 13 10.59 -15.65 -7.84
N ASN A 14 10.36 -16.95 -7.67
CA ASN A 14 11.41 -17.96 -7.61
C ASN A 14 11.68 -18.58 -8.99
N THR A 15 12.73 -19.40 -9.09
CA THR A 15 13.13 -20.07 -10.35
C THR A 15 12.10 -21.06 -10.91
N GLN A 16 11.03 -21.37 -10.15
CA GLN A 16 9.96 -22.28 -10.54
C GLN A 16 8.68 -21.53 -10.98
N GLY A 17 8.74 -20.20 -11.13
CA GLY A 17 7.58 -19.37 -11.48
C GLY A 17 6.54 -19.26 -10.35
N ALA A 18 6.97 -19.48 -9.11
CA ALA A 18 6.13 -19.30 -7.93
C ALA A 18 6.52 -18.00 -7.20
N TYR A 19 5.51 -17.35 -6.63
CA TYR A 19 5.59 -16.03 -6.03
C TYR A 19 5.48 -16.09 -4.52
N ARG A 20 6.18 -15.19 -3.84
CA ARG A 20 6.17 -15.07 -2.38
C ARG A 20 6.17 -13.60 -1.99
N TRP A 21 5.28 -13.18 -1.10
CA TRP A 21 5.36 -11.83 -0.53
C TRP A 21 6.36 -11.76 0.64
N ARG A 22 6.96 -10.58 0.80
CA ARG A 22 7.80 -10.19 1.94
C ARG A 22 7.41 -8.81 2.42
N LEU A 23 7.27 -8.66 3.74
CA LEU A 23 7.24 -7.36 4.40
C LEU A 23 8.64 -7.03 4.85
N ILE A 24 9.14 -5.87 4.42
CA ILE A 24 10.48 -5.38 4.73
C ILE A 24 10.39 -4.02 5.42
N GLU A 25 11.32 -3.77 6.32
CA GLU A 25 11.49 -2.49 6.99
C GLU A 25 12.85 -1.92 6.65
N LEU A 26 12.91 -0.62 6.38
CA LEU A 26 14.17 0.11 6.25
C LEU A 26 14.60 0.59 7.64
N ASP A 27 15.77 0.14 8.07
CA ASP A 27 16.48 0.61 9.26
C ASP A 27 17.83 1.26 8.88
N GLU A 28 18.63 1.62 9.89
CA GLU A 28 19.96 2.25 9.68
C GLU A 28 20.96 1.34 8.95
N ALA A 29 20.80 0.02 9.07
CA ALA A 29 21.65 -0.98 8.41
C ALA A 29 21.12 -1.38 7.02
N GLY A 30 19.90 -0.97 6.67
CA GLY A 30 19.27 -1.17 5.37
C GLY A 30 17.94 -1.92 5.45
N TRP A 31 17.63 -2.70 4.42
CA TRP A 31 16.37 -3.44 4.36
C TRP A 31 16.44 -4.74 5.14
N ARG A 32 15.57 -4.89 6.14
CA ARG A 32 15.38 -6.15 6.89
C ARG A 32 14.02 -6.76 6.63
N VAL A 33 13.91 -8.10 6.70
CA VAL A 33 12.63 -8.81 6.54
C VAL A 33 11.90 -8.87 7.88
N LEU A 34 10.65 -8.42 7.91
CA LEU A 34 9.76 -8.51 9.06
C LEU A 34 8.94 -9.79 9.05
N ARG A 35 8.33 -10.09 7.90
CA ARG A 35 7.47 -11.25 7.70
C ARG A 35 7.58 -11.71 6.26
N GLU A 36 7.33 -12.99 6.04
CA GLU A 36 7.37 -13.60 4.73
C GLU A 36 6.27 -14.66 4.64
N GLN A 37 5.69 -14.81 3.44
CA GLN A 37 4.73 -15.88 3.17
C GLN A 37 5.40 -17.26 3.32
N PRO A 38 4.91 -18.18 4.17
CA PRO A 38 5.59 -19.46 4.41
C PRO A 38 5.71 -20.34 3.17
N ARG A 39 4.65 -20.37 2.35
CA ARG A 39 4.55 -21.19 1.13
C ARG A 39 4.36 -20.30 -0.09
N PRO A 40 5.12 -20.52 -1.18
CA PRO A 40 4.97 -19.74 -2.39
C PRO A 40 3.67 -20.14 -3.11
N VAL A 41 3.10 -19.20 -3.86
CA VAL A 41 1.85 -19.37 -4.60
C VAL A 41 2.09 -19.18 -6.10
N ARG A 42 1.24 -19.75 -6.95
CA ARG A 42 1.43 -19.70 -8.41
C ARG A 42 1.11 -18.36 -9.07
N SER A 43 0.63 -17.38 -8.31
CA SER A 43 0.17 -16.11 -8.87
C SER A 43 0.73 -14.94 -8.08
N TYR A 44 1.34 -13.99 -8.81
CA TYR A 44 1.74 -12.69 -8.28
C TYR A 44 0.57 -11.99 -7.58
N LYS A 45 -0.62 -11.99 -8.21
CA LYS A 45 -1.85 -11.40 -7.65
C LYS A 45 -2.18 -12.00 -6.27
N ALA A 46 -2.12 -13.32 -6.15
CA ALA A 46 -2.41 -14.01 -4.90
C ALA A 46 -1.37 -13.67 -3.81
N ALA A 47 -0.08 -13.63 -4.17
CA ALA A 47 0.98 -13.25 -3.25
C ALA A 47 0.80 -11.80 -2.76
N MET A 48 0.59 -10.85 -3.68
CA MET A 48 0.41 -9.44 -3.37
C MET A 48 -0.81 -9.20 -2.47
N ALA A 49 -1.96 -9.77 -2.82
CA ALA A 49 -3.17 -9.63 -2.03
C ALA A 49 -2.99 -10.18 -0.59
N ALA A 50 -2.37 -11.36 -0.46
CA ALA A 50 -2.11 -11.96 0.85
C ALA A 50 -1.15 -11.11 1.69
N GLY A 51 -0.12 -10.53 1.09
CA GLY A 51 0.81 -9.68 1.83
C GLY A 51 0.20 -8.32 2.21
N LEU A 52 -0.67 -7.74 1.38
CA LEU A 52 -1.36 -6.48 1.72
C LEU A 52 -2.24 -6.65 2.97
N LEU A 53 -2.93 -7.79 3.08
CA LEU A 53 -3.67 -8.12 4.31
C LEU A 53 -2.76 -8.23 5.53
N GLN A 54 -1.54 -8.75 5.35
CA GLN A 54 -0.56 -8.82 6.43
C GLN A 54 -0.02 -7.44 6.83
N LEU A 55 0.20 -6.54 5.86
CA LEU A 55 0.59 -5.16 6.13
C LEU A 55 -0.51 -4.42 6.88
N GLN A 56 -1.77 -4.55 6.44
CA GLN A 56 -2.92 -3.95 7.11
C GLN A 56 -3.07 -4.44 8.54
N GLY A 57 -2.90 -5.75 8.78
CA GLY A 57 -2.96 -6.33 10.13
C GLY A 57 -1.78 -5.97 11.05
N MET A 58 -0.83 -5.13 10.62
CA MET A 58 0.21 -4.57 11.50
C MET A 58 -0.23 -3.28 12.20
N ILE A 59 -1.37 -2.73 11.80
CA ILE A 59 -1.91 -1.47 12.32
C ILE A 59 -3.22 -1.81 13.03
N ASP A 60 -3.33 -1.44 14.31
CA ASP A 60 -4.52 -1.73 15.12
C ASP A 60 -5.73 -0.88 14.69
N ASP A 61 -5.49 0.30 14.13
CA ASP A 61 -6.51 1.19 13.57
C ASP A 61 -6.00 1.84 12.26
N LEU A 62 -6.54 1.41 11.12
CA LEU A 62 -6.16 1.90 9.79
C LEU A 62 -6.66 3.32 9.51
N ASP A 63 -7.65 3.80 10.26
CA ASP A 63 -8.18 5.15 10.13
C ASP A 63 -7.27 6.19 10.82
N VAL A 64 -6.34 5.73 11.66
CA VAL A 64 -5.28 6.53 12.32
C VAL A 64 -4.00 6.48 11.49
N GLY A 65 -4.11 6.72 10.18
CA GLY A 65 -2.94 7.00 9.36
C GLY A 65 -2.12 8.15 9.96
N PRO A 66 -0.82 8.30 9.64
CA PRO A 66 -0.05 9.47 10.04
C PRO A 66 -0.63 10.71 9.34
N VAL A 67 -1.63 11.32 9.96
CA VAL A 67 -2.11 12.66 9.61
C VAL A 67 -1.16 13.60 10.35
N GLU A 68 -0.34 14.36 9.62
CA GLU A 68 0.20 15.59 10.21
C GLU A 68 -1.01 16.36 10.74
N GLU A 69 -0.98 16.86 11.99
CA GLU A 69 -2.04 17.73 12.49
C GLU A 69 -2.33 18.75 11.39
N GLU A 70 -3.54 18.69 10.83
CA GLU A 70 -3.97 19.67 9.83
C GLU A 70 -3.77 21.02 10.49
N VAL A 71 -2.74 21.76 10.05
CA VAL A 71 -2.64 23.18 10.32
C VAL A 71 -3.93 23.73 9.77
N GLU A 72 -4.82 24.09 10.68
CA GLU A 72 -6.23 24.44 10.48
C GLU A 72 -6.44 24.98 9.07
N ALA A 73 -6.91 24.12 8.16
CA ALA A 73 -7.02 24.49 6.77
C ALA A 73 -7.99 25.69 6.71
N THR A 74 -7.48 26.87 6.36
CA THR A 74 -8.32 28.03 6.08
C THR A 74 -9.43 27.58 5.15
N PRO A 75 -10.71 27.86 5.48
CA PRO A 75 -11.84 27.21 4.84
C PRO A 75 -11.76 27.38 3.33
N ALA A 76 -11.54 26.26 2.63
CA ALA A 76 -11.58 26.24 1.18
C ALA A 76 -12.94 26.75 0.71
N ALA A 77 -12.93 27.81 -0.09
CA ALA A 77 -14.12 28.39 -0.67
C ALA A 77 -14.93 27.32 -1.43
N LYS A 78 -16.23 27.28 -1.15
CA LYS A 78 -17.14 26.28 -1.70
C LYS A 78 -17.30 26.40 -3.23
N LYS A 79 -17.19 25.22 -3.87
CA LYS A 79 -17.92 24.68 -5.04
C LYS A 79 -17.49 25.05 -6.48
N GLY A 80 -17.13 24.00 -7.22
CA GLY A 80 -17.52 23.74 -8.60
C GLY A 80 -17.94 22.26 -8.75
N PRO A 81 -18.88 21.89 -9.63
CA PRO A 81 -19.47 20.55 -9.64
C PRO A 81 -18.62 19.50 -10.38
N SER A 82 -18.55 18.33 -9.76
CA SER A 82 -18.77 17.00 -10.34
C SER A 82 -17.92 16.51 -11.53
N PHE A 83 -17.14 15.47 -11.21
CA PHE A 83 -16.90 14.24 -11.99
C PHE A 83 -16.31 14.33 -13.41
N GLY A 84 -15.10 13.78 -13.54
CA GLY A 84 -14.47 13.45 -14.82
C GLY A 84 -13.39 12.36 -14.67
N PHE A 85 -13.68 11.28 -13.93
CA PHE A 85 -12.93 10.01 -14.03
C PHE A 85 -13.77 9.05 -14.87
N GLY A 86 -13.37 8.84 -16.13
CA GLY A 86 -14.12 7.98 -17.04
C GLY A 86 -13.35 7.71 -18.32
N PHE A 87 -12.91 6.46 -18.45
CA PHE A 87 -12.66 5.73 -19.69
C PHE A 87 -13.37 6.32 -20.92
N GLY A 88 -12.62 6.44 -22.03
CA GLY A 88 -13.11 7.02 -23.27
C GLY A 88 -14.46 6.46 -23.74
N LEU A 89 -15.30 7.38 -24.21
CA LEU A 89 -16.35 7.13 -25.17
C LEU A 89 -16.10 8.07 -26.37
N PRO A 90 -16.08 7.57 -27.61
CA PRO A 90 -16.00 8.44 -28.77
C PRO A 90 -17.30 9.25 -28.90
N ALA A 91 -17.17 10.52 -29.29
CA ALA A 91 -18.31 11.30 -29.72
C ALA A 91 -18.89 10.67 -30.99
N LEU A 92 -20.17 10.34 -30.97
CA LEU A 92 -20.97 10.07 -32.17
C LEU A 92 -21.82 11.32 -32.45
N ASP A 93 -21.85 11.64 -33.74
CA ASP A 93 -22.45 12.76 -34.49
C ASP A 93 -21.80 14.16 -34.36
#